data_AF-A0AAN0LDT3-F1
#
_entry.id   AF-A0AAN0LDT3-F1
#
_cell.length_a   1.000
_cell.length_b   1.000
_cell.length_c   1.000
_cell.angle_alpha   90.00
_cell.angle_beta   90.00
_cell.angle_gamma   90.00
#
_symmetry.space_group_name_H-M   'P 1'
#
loop_
_entity.id
_entity.type
_entity.pdbx_description
1 polymer ?
#
loop_
_entity_poly.entity_id
_entity_poly.type
_entity_poly.pdbx_seq_one_letter_code
_entity_poly.pdbx_strand_id
1 'polypeptide(L)' 'MPSKTARTLAFETTVANEELEAIICYLTQKLDGAASRNEPVPFLAYRNRMIFQAALDIRRNDNMRRGKEI' A
#
# COMPACT_ATOMS: atom_id res chain seq x y z
N MET A 1 -9.46 -1.32 -9.19
CA MET A 1 -8.17 -1.28 -8.46
C MET A 1 -7.09 -2.01 -9.26
N PRO A 2 -5.79 -1.65 -9.16
CA PRO A 2 -4.69 -2.34 -9.85
C PRO A 2 -4.40 -3.69 -9.18
N SER A 3 -5.33 -4.63 -9.32
CA SER A 3 -5.35 -5.88 -8.54
C SER A 3 -4.22 -6.84 -8.90
N LYS A 4 -3.71 -6.81 -10.14
CA LYS A 4 -2.54 -7.61 -10.55
C LYS A 4 -1.25 -7.11 -9.90
N THR A 5 -0.98 -5.80 -9.98
CA THR A 5 0.23 -5.20 -9.42
C THR A 5 0.30 -5.36 -7.90
N ALA A 6 -0.82 -5.11 -7.20
CA ALA A 6 -0.89 -5.30 -5.75
C ALA A 6 -0.61 -6.75 -5.33
N ARG A 7 -1.14 -7.74 -6.08
CA ARG A 7 -0.84 -9.15 -5.84
C ARG A 7 0.63 -9.48 -6.07
N THR A 8 1.21 -9.05 -7.20
CA THR A 8 2.64 -9.26 -7.47
C THR A 8 3.50 -8.70 -6.34
N LEU A 9 3.23 -7.47 -5.92
CA LEU A 9 3.97 -6.84 -4.81
C LEU A 9 3.74 -7.54 -3.47
N ALA A 10 2.54 -8.05 -3.21
CA ALA A 10 2.24 -8.77 -1.97
C ALA A 10 3.11 -10.03 -1.81
N PHE A 11 3.43 -10.72 -2.91
CA PHE A 11 4.26 -11.94 -2.90
C PHE A 11 5.76 -11.67 -3.12
N GLU A 12 6.15 -10.44 -3.41
CA GLU A 12 7.54 -10.03 -3.47
C GLU A 12 8.12 -10.00 -2.05
N THR A 13 9.18 -10.78 -1.80
CA THR A 13 9.74 -10.96 -0.43
C THR A 13 10.92 -10.03 -0.16
N THR A 14 11.45 -9.37 -1.19
CA THR A 14 12.53 -8.38 -1.05
C THR A 14 12.11 -7.12 -0.31
N VAL A 15 10.80 -6.81 -0.26
CA VAL A 15 10.25 -5.64 0.41
C VAL A 15 9.52 -6.05 1.68
N ALA A 16 9.97 -5.54 2.83
CA ALA A 16 9.39 -5.84 4.14
C ALA A 16 8.02 -5.16 4.35
N ASN A 17 7.25 -5.58 5.35
CA ASN A 17 5.95 -4.96 5.63
C ASN A 17 6.12 -3.52 6.13
N GLU A 18 7.17 -3.27 6.90
CA GLU A 18 7.54 -1.98 7.45
C GLU A 18 7.86 -0.98 6.33
N GLU A 19 8.50 -1.45 5.25
CA GLU A 19 8.78 -0.64 4.06
C GLU A 19 7.48 -0.29 3.31
N LEU A 20 6.55 -1.24 3.18
CA LEU A 20 5.22 -0.95 2.62
C LEU A 20 4.48 0.10 3.45
N GLU A 21 4.52 -0.02 4.78
CA GLU A 21 3.91 0.94 5.70
C GLU A 21 4.54 2.34 5.59
N ALA A 22 5.86 2.42 5.51
CA ALA A 22 6.59 3.67 5.32
C ALA A 22 6.21 4.35 3.99
N ILE A 23 6.11 3.57 2.91
CA ILE A 23 5.69 4.09 1.60
C ILE A 23 4.24 4.60 1.65
N ILE A 24 3.32 3.87 2.29
CA ILE A 24 1.92 4.29 2.46
C ILE A 24 1.87 5.60 3.26
N CYS A 25 2.64 5.72 4.34
CA CYS A 25 2.71 6.92 5.16
C CYS A 25 3.20 8.13 4.34
N TYR A 26 4.32 7.97 3.62
CA TYR A 26 4.86 9.02 2.75
C TYR A 26 3.86 9.48 1.68
N LEU A 27 3.20 8.53 1.00
CA LEU A 27 2.22 8.85 -0.03
C LEU A 27 0.97 9.53 0.55
N THR A 28 0.58 9.16 1.77
CA THR A 28 -0.52 9.83 2.49
C THR A 28 -0.15 11.28 2.79
N GLN A 29 1.01 11.53 3.41
CA GLN A 29 1.50 12.89 3.68
C GLN A 29 1.58 13.75 2.41
N LYS A 30 2.01 13.17 1.28
CA LYS A 30 2.06 13.87 -0.01
C LYS A 30 0.67 14.30 -0.50
N LEU A 31 -0.33 13.44 -0.33
CA LEU A 31 -1.70 13.73 -0.72
C LEU A 31 -2.34 14.76 0.22
N ASP A 32 -2.09 14.63 1.53
CA ASP A 32 -2.56 15.58 2.52
C ASP A 32 -1.96 16.98 2.29
N GLY A 33 -0.67 17.05 1.94
CA GLY A 33 -0.02 18.30 1.58
C GLY A 33 -0.59 18.94 0.31
N ALA A 34 -0.96 18.16 -0.71
CA ALA A 34 -1.63 18.70 -1.90
C ALA A 34 -3.04 19.22 -1.55
N ALA A 35 -3.79 18.46 -0.73
CA ALA A 35 -5.10 18.87 -0.25
C ALA A 35 -5.04 20.17 0.58
N SER A 36 -4.05 20.30 1.47
CA SER A 36 -3.90 21.50 2.31
C SER A 36 -3.54 22.75 1.50
N ARG A 37 -2.90 22.59 0.33
CA ARG A 37 -2.58 23.68 -0.60
C ARG A 37 -3.66 23.91 -1.66
N ASN A 38 -4.77 23.17 -1.60
CA ASN A 38 -5.84 23.18 -2.60
C ASN A 38 -5.32 22.89 -4.03
N GLU A 39 -4.29 22.05 -4.12
CA GLU A 39 -3.70 21.61 -5.39
C GLU A 39 -4.48 20.42 -5.98
N PRO A 40 -4.40 20.20 -7.30
CA PRO A 40 -4.92 18.98 -7.91
C PRO A 40 -4.33 17.73 -7.26
N VAL A 41 -5.16 16.70 -7.09
CA VAL A 41 -4.74 15.42 -6.48
C VAL A 41 -3.60 14.81 -7.31
N PRO A 42 -2.42 14.56 -6.70
CA PRO A 42 -1.31 13.90 -7.38
C PRO A 42 -1.68 12.44 -7.72
N PHE A 43 -2.22 12.21 -8.93
CA PHE A 43 -2.81 10.93 -9.32
C PHE A 43 -1.88 9.73 -9.10
N LEU A 44 -0.59 9.87 -9.43
CA LEU A 44 0.38 8.80 -9.23
C LEU A 44 0.58 8.47 -7.75
N ALA A 45 0.58 9.48 -6.86
CA ALA A 45 0.69 9.25 -5.43
C ALA A 45 -0.56 8.52 -4.90
N TYR A 46 -1.74 8.95 -5.33
CA TYR A 46 -3.00 8.30 -4.98
C TYR A 46 -3.04 6.83 -5.45
N ARG A 47 -2.77 6.60 -6.74
CA ARG A 47 -2.79 5.26 -7.33
C ARG A 47 -1.78 4.35 -6.65
N ASN A 48 -0.56 4.83 -6.41
CA ASN A 48 0.47 4.03 -5.75
C ASN A 48 0.08 3.70 -4.32
N ARG A 49 -0.46 4.66 -3.55
CA ARG A 49 -0.93 4.40 -2.17
C ARG A 49 -1.93 3.26 -2.15
N MET A 50 -2.88 3.26 -3.10
CA MET A 50 -3.88 2.21 -3.22
C MET A 50 -3.29 0.83 -3.57
N ILE A 51 -2.22 0.78 -4.36
CA ILE A 51 -1.51 -0.47 -4.67
C ILE A 51 -0.78 -1.01 -3.46
N PHE A 52 0.00 -0.16 -2.78
CA PHE A 52 0.77 -0.54 -1.60
C PHE A 52 -0.15 -0.98 -0.45
N GLN A 53 -1.24 -0.25 -0.22
CA GLN A 53 -2.25 -0.63 0.77
C GLN A 53 -2.86 -2.00 0.44
N ALA A 54 -3.29 -2.20 -0.82
CA ALA A 54 -3.86 -3.49 -1.22
C ALA A 54 -2.84 -4.64 -1.10
N ALA A 55 -1.56 -4.40 -1.36
CA ALA A 55 -0.51 -5.40 -1.17
C ALA A 55 -0.33 -5.77 0.31
N LEU A 56 -0.28 -4.78 1.20
CA LEU A 56 -0.17 -4.98 2.63
C LEU A 56 -1.39 -5.72 3.21
N ASP A 57 -2.59 -5.36 2.75
CA ASP A 57 -3.83 -6.03 3.16
C ASP A 57 -3.85 -7.51 2.75
N ILE A 58 -3.35 -7.84 1.56
CA ILE A 58 -3.18 -9.24 1.12
C ILE A 58 -2.23 -9.98 2.07
N ARG A 59 -1.06 -9.42 2.38
CA ARG A 59 -0.08 -10.05 3.29
C ARG A 59 -0.66 -10.29 4.68
N ARG A 60 -1.36 -9.29 5.24
CA ARG A 60 -1.99 -9.40 6.57
C ARG A 60 -3.07 -10.47 6.60
N ASN A 61 -3.91 -10.53 5.56
CA ASN A 61 -4.94 -11.56 5.44
C ASN A 61 -4.35 -12.97 5.27
N ASP A 62 -3.26 -13.11 4.53
CA ASP A 62 -2.58 -14.39 4.35
C ASP A 62 -1.91 -14.87 5.65
N ASN A 63 -1.27 -13.98 6.40
CA ASN A 63 -0.72 -14.28 7.71
C ASN A 63 -1.82 -14.70 8.71
N MET A 64 -2.98 -14.03 8.67
CA MET A 64 -4.13 -14.40 9.52
C MET A 64 -4.67 -15.80 9.19
N ARG A 65 -4.65 -16.20 7.92
CA ARG A 65 -5.03 -17.57 7.51
C ARG A 65 -4.03 -18.60 8.01
N ARG A 66 -2.73 -18.34 7.82
CA ARG A 66 -1.65 -19.23 8.30
C ARG A 66 -1.63 -19.39 9.82
N GLY A 67 -1.96 -18.33 10.57
CA GLY A 67 -2.04 -18.39 12.04
C GLY A 67 -3.26 -19.13 12.61
N LYS A 68 -4.26 -19.50 11.78
CA LYS A 68 -5.43 -20.29 12.19
C LYS A 68 -5.25 -21.80 11.99
N GLU A 69 -4.17 -22.24 11.35
CA GLU A 69 -3.88 -23.66 11.08
C GLU A 69 -2.94 -24.29 12.13
N ILE A 70 -2.67 -23.61 13.25
CA ILE A 70 -1.80 -24.05 14.36
C ILE A 70 -2.62 -24.29 15.63
#